data_AF-A0A1F2X5Z6-F1
#
_entry.id   AF-A0A1F2X5Z6-F1
#
_cell.length_a   1.000
_cell.length_b   1.000
_cell.length_c   1.000
_cell.angle_alpha   90.00
_cell.angle_beta   90.00
_cell.angle_gamma   90.00
#
_symmetry.space_group_name_H-M   'P 1'
#
loop_
_entity.id
_entity.type
_entity.pdbx_description
1 polymer ?
#
loop_
_entity_poly.entity_id
_entity_poly.type
_entity_poly.pdbx_seq_one_letter_code
_entity_poly.pdbx_strand_id
1 'polypeptide(L)'
;MSKHIRIALTLCVLFVSCAASVSRDRRDYILAHPHGWIEVTIKDSEIPFLPPSEKEPDKPVVPYSCYVSVDLNNEGFLSDYAYPFGETEPFTVDTGFRFPAPVGMSELKFKYSGCDVSADGKESSVTIKGEIPVEEGNVTEMLFNGSHLTFRPPRMDPVVTLEDVYEAITGKRTRTK
;
A
#
# COMPACT_ATOMS: atom_id res chain seq x y z
N MET A 1 -41.48 -15.70 -45.63
CA MET A 1 -41.37 -15.12 -44.28
C MET A 1 -39.96 -15.39 -43.76
N SER A 2 -39.02 -14.48 -44.03
CA SER A 2 -37.61 -14.63 -43.68
C SER A 2 -37.35 -13.90 -42.35
N LYS A 3 -37.01 -14.64 -41.30
CA LYS A 3 -36.70 -14.09 -39.97
C LYS A 3 -35.21 -13.75 -39.92
N HIS A 4 -34.89 -12.46 -39.99
CA HIS A 4 -33.55 -11.96 -39.74
C HIS A 4 -33.24 -12.05 -38.23
N ILE A 5 -32.38 -12.99 -37.87
CA ILE A 5 -31.79 -13.10 -36.52
C ILE A 5 -30.71 -12.01 -36.43
N ARG A 6 -30.99 -10.94 -35.70
CA ARG A 6 -30.00 -9.92 -35.33
C ARG A 6 -29.22 -10.44 -34.12
N ILE A 7 -28.00 -10.92 -34.35
CA ILE A 7 -27.06 -11.22 -33.27
C ILE A 7 -26.49 -9.89 -32.80
N ALA A 8 -27.00 -9.41 -31.65
CA ALA A 8 -26.39 -8.31 -30.93
C ALA A 8 -25.10 -8.83 -30.28
N LEU A 9 -23.95 -8.48 -30.86
CA LEU A 9 -22.64 -8.72 -30.28
C LEU A 9 -22.43 -7.69 -29.16
N THR A 10 -22.86 -8.02 -27.94
CA THR A 10 -22.60 -7.19 -26.77
C THR A 10 -21.11 -7.31 -26.42
N LEU A 11 -20.33 -6.35 -26.92
CA LEU A 11 -18.91 -6.18 -26.61
C LEU A 11 -18.80 -5.80 -25.12
N CYS A 12 -18.63 -6.79 -24.24
CA CYS A 12 -18.23 -6.58 -22.85
C CYS A 12 -16.80 -6.03 -22.84
N VAL A 13 -16.66 -4.71 -22.91
CA VAL A 13 -15.45 -4.01 -22.46
C VAL A 13 -15.43 -4.16 -20.94
N LEU A 14 -14.87 -5.27 -20.47
CA LEU A 14 -14.46 -5.43 -19.10
C LEU A 14 -13.34 -4.40 -18.88
N PHE A 15 -13.71 -3.24 -18.35
CA PHE A 15 -12.76 -2.38 -17.67
C PHE A 15 -12.24 -3.17 -16.48
N VAL A 16 -11.13 -3.87 -16.69
CA VAL A 16 -10.25 -4.29 -15.62
C VAL A 16 -9.70 -2.99 -15.05
N SER A 17 -10.44 -2.38 -14.11
CA SER A 17 -9.92 -1.33 -13.25
C SER A 17 -8.93 -1.98 -12.30
N CYS A 18 -7.77 -2.34 -12.84
CA CYS A 18 -6.58 -2.47 -12.02
C CYS A 18 -6.28 -1.05 -11.55
N ALA A 19 -6.57 -0.75 -10.29
CA ALA A 19 -6.13 0.46 -9.63
C ALA A 19 -4.60 0.39 -9.56
N ALA A 20 -3.95 0.77 -10.66
CA ALA A 20 -2.51 0.71 -10.75
C ALA A 20 -1.95 1.87 -9.93
N SER A 21 -1.23 1.51 -8.86
CA SER A 21 0.04 2.16 -8.52
C SER A 21 0.82 2.47 -9.81
N VAL A 22 1.65 3.53 -9.80
CA VAL A 22 2.42 4.06 -10.95
C VAL A 22 2.52 3.09 -12.13
N SER A 23 2.05 3.50 -13.32
CA SER A 23 2.14 2.66 -14.52
C SER A 23 3.58 2.15 -14.72
N ARG A 24 3.75 0.95 -15.29
CA ARG A 24 5.08 0.36 -15.51
C ARG A 24 6.01 1.34 -16.21
N ASP A 25 5.53 1.98 -17.28
CA ASP A 25 6.29 2.98 -18.04
C ASP A 25 6.72 4.18 -17.18
N ARG A 26 5.83 4.65 -16.29
CA ARG A 26 6.13 5.79 -15.42
C ARG A 26 7.12 5.41 -14.33
N ARG A 27 7.02 4.20 -13.76
CA ARG A 27 8.01 3.67 -12.83
C ARG A 27 9.38 3.54 -13.51
N ASP A 28 9.42 2.96 -14.72
CA ASP A 28 10.66 2.76 -15.46
C ASP A 28 11.29 4.10 -15.86
N TYR A 29 10.46 5.10 -16.21
CA TYR A 29 10.91 6.48 -16.40
C TYR A 29 11.58 7.04 -15.13
N ILE A 30 10.96 6.89 -13.95
CA ILE A 30 11.55 7.39 -12.69
C ILE A 30 12.89 6.71 -12.43
N LEU A 31 12.95 5.38 -12.58
CA LEU A 31 14.17 4.60 -12.35
C LEU A 31 15.32 4.96 -13.32
N ALA A 32 15.00 5.49 -14.51
CA ALA A 32 15.98 5.95 -15.48
C ALA A 32 16.52 7.37 -15.23
N HIS A 33 15.99 8.09 -14.23
CA HIS A 33 16.37 9.45 -13.86
C HIS A 33 16.84 9.49 -12.39
N PRO A 34 17.39 10.63 -11.89
CA PRO A 34 17.66 10.78 -10.47
C PRO A 34 16.39 10.52 -9.63
N HIS A 35 16.46 9.50 -8.78
CA HIS A 35 15.35 9.04 -7.96
C HIS A 35 15.83 8.70 -6.55
N GLY A 36 14.88 8.75 -5.62
CA GLY A 36 15.00 8.13 -4.31
C GLY A 36 13.96 7.03 -4.16
N TRP A 37 13.95 6.42 -2.99
CA TRP A 37 12.97 5.42 -2.59
C TRP A 37 12.11 5.95 -1.46
N ILE A 38 10.84 5.59 -1.47
CA ILE A 38 9.95 5.78 -0.32
C ILE A 38 9.58 4.40 0.20
N GLU A 39 9.69 4.25 1.51
CA GLU A 39 9.29 3.05 2.24
C GLU A 39 8.18 3.41 3.21
N VAL A 40 7.04 2.73 3.09
CA VAL A 40 5.88 2.91 3.96
C VAL A 40 5.72 1.69 4.81
N THR A 41 5.92 1.83 6.11
CA THR A 41 5.68 0.77 7.09
C THR A 41 4.36 1.03 7.80
N ILE A 42 3.46 0.05 7.80
CA ILE A 42 2.18 0.08 8.50
C ILE A 42 2.30 -0.82 9.71
N LYS A 43 2.09 -0.26 10.91
CA LYS A 43 2.06 -0.97 12.20
C LYS A 43 0.84 -0.54 13.01
N ASP A 44 -0.30 -1.08 12.66
CA ASP A 44 -1.58 -0.79 13.33
C ASP A 44 -1.95 -1.99 14.20
N SER A 45 -2.05 -1.78 15.51
CA SER A 45 -2.36 -2.83 16.50
C SER A 45 -3.67 -2.60 17.23
N GLU A 46 -4.50 -1.67 16.75
CA GLU A 46 -5.76 -1.27 17.40
C GLU A 46 -6.98 -1.59 16.53
N ILE A 47 -6.87 -2.56 15.63
CA ILE A 47 -7.93 -2.91 14.68
C ILE A 47 -9.05 -3.68 15.41
N PRO A 48 -10.28 -3.15 15.46
CA PRO A 48 -11.36 -3.76 16.19
C PRO A 48 -12.04 -4.88 15.38
N PHE A 49 -12.92 -5.60 16.06
CA PHE A 49 -13.90 -6.48 15.45
C PHE A 49 -15.00 -5.66 14.74
N LEU A 50 -15.29 -5.98 13.48
CA LEU A 50 -16.33 -5.35 12.67
C LEU A 50 -17.59 -6.20 12.67
N PRO A 51 -18.74 -5.73 13.19
CA PRO A 51 -19.97 -6.53 13.17
C PRO A 51 -20.36 -6.93 11.73
N PRO A 52 -20.99 -8.10 11.52
CA PRO A 52 -21.41 -8.52 10.18
C PRO A 52 -22.36 -7.48 9.58
N SER A 53 -22.17 -7.12 8.32
CA SER A 53 -23.08 -6.17 7.67
C SER A 53 -24.40 -6.86 7.32
N GLU A 54 -25.53 -6.14 7.38
CA GLU A 54 -26.84 -6.66 6.96
C GLU A 54 -26.86 -7.14 5.49
N LYS A 55 -25.96 -6.60 4.66
CA LYS A 55 -25.85 -6.96 3.24
C LYS A 55 -25.06 -8.25 3.00
N GLU A 56 -24.20 -8.62 3.94
CA GLU A 56 -23.30 -9.77 3.83
C GLU A 56 -23.18 -10.45 5.21
N PRO A 57 -24.27 -11.08 5.71
CA PRO A 57 -24.35 -11.60 7.07
C PRO A 57 -23.38 -12.77 7.33
N ASP A 58 -22.90 -13.41 6.27
CA ASP A 58 -22.00 -14.55 6.32
C ASP A 58 -20.50 -14.15 6.24
N LYS A 59 -20.19 -12.87 6.01
CA LYS A 59 -18.79 -12.43 5.93
C LYS A 59 -18.21 -12.16 7.31
N PRO A 60 -16.89 -12.45 7.47
CA PRO A 60 -16.25 -12.41 8.77
C PRO A 60 -16.27 -11.03 9.40
N VAL A 61 -16.10 -11.11 10.71
CA VAL A 61 -16.29 -10.04 11.67
C VAL A 61 -14.98 -9.26 11.93
N VAL A 62 -14.07 -9.34 10.96
CA VAL A 62 -12.72 -8.75 10.91
C VAL A 62 -12.64 -7.99 9.58
N PRO A 63 -12.02 -6.80 9.51
CA PRO A 63 -11.85 -6.13 8.24
C PRO A 63 -11.11 -7.03 7.26
N TYR A 64 -11.73 -7.33 6.11
CA TYR A 64 -11.13 -8.23 5.11
C TYR A 64 -9.80 -7.67 4.58
N SER A 65 -9.69 -6.34 4.52
CA SER A 65 -8.50 -5.64 4.07
C SER A 65 -8.55 -4.16 4.45
N CYS A 66 -7.40 -3.62 4.75
CA CYS A 66 -7.10 -2.22 4.94
C CYS A 66 -6.58 -1.62 3.64
N TYR A 67 -7.29 -0.67 3.04
CA TYR A 67 -6.80 0.04 1.87
C TYR A 67 -5.71 1.04 2.25
N VAL A 68 -4.58 0.99 1.55
CA VAL A 68 -3.44 1.90 1.68
C VAL A 68 -3.23 2.61 0.35
N SER A 69 -3.12 3.94 0.36
CA SER A 69 -2.64 4.66 -0.81
C SER A 69 -1.70 5.81 -0.48
N VAL A 70 -0.81 6.09 -1.43
CA VAL A 70 0.11 7.23 -1.38
C VAL A 70 0.04 7.95 -2.70
N ASP A 71 -0.30 9.23 -2.65
CA ASP A 71 -0.16 10.16 -3.76
C ASP A 71 1.02 11.10 -3.49
N LEU A 72 1.84 11.36 -4.50
CA LEU A 72 2.90 12.39 -4.49
C LEU A 72 2.60 13.41 -5.59
N ASN A 73 2.50 14.69 -5.23
CA ASN A 73 2.14 15.76 -6.18
C ASN A 73 0.85 15.44 -6.97
N ASN A 74 -0.13 14.81 -6.30
CA ASN A 74 -1.39 14.31 -6.87
C ASN A 74 -1.26 13.18 -7.91
N GLU A 75 -0.10 12.54 -8.03
CA GLU A 75 0.13 11.32 -8.80
C GLU A 75 0.10 10.11 -7.86
N GLY A 76 -0.62 9.03 -8.21
CA GLY A 76 -0.76 7.84 -7.36
C GLY A 76 0.46 6.91 -7.44
N PHE A 77 1.15 6.74 -6.32
CA PHE A 77 2.36 5.90 -6.23
C PHE A 77 2.12 4.52 -5.62
N LEU A 78 1.21 4.45 -4.66
CA LEU A 78 0.79 3.21 -4.01
C LEU A 78 -0.73 3.16 -3.96
N SER A 79 -1.30 2.00 -4.27
CA SER A 79 -2.69 1.67 -4.07
C SER A 79 -2.74 0.16 -3.87
N ASP A 80 -2.86 -0.26 -2.61
CA ASP A 80 -2.79 -1.68 -2.24
C ASP A 80 -3.60 -1.96 -0.98
N TYR A 81 -3.67 -3.22 -0.60
CA TYR A 81 -4.38 -3.71 0.56
C TYR A 81 -3.41 -4.33 1.57
N ALA A 82 -3.52 -3.92 2.83
CA ALA A 82 -2.91 -4.59 3.97
C ALA A 82 -3.95 -5.50 4.64
N TYR A 83 -3.55 -6.66 5.13
CA TYR A 83 -4.49 -7.67 5.64
C TYR A 83 -4.30 -7.81 7.16
N PRO A 84 -5.32 -7.51 7.97
CA PRO A 84 -5.26 -7.73 9.41
C PRO A 84 -5.07 -9.23 9.72
N PHE A 85 -4.28 -9.52 10.76
CA PHE A 85 -4.07 -10.86 11.29
C PHE A 85 -4.20 -10.88 12.81
N GLY A 86 -4.46 -12.06 13.37
CA GLY A 86 -4.69 -12.27 14.80
C GLY A 86 -5.85 -13.25 15.03
N GLU A 87 -5.78 -14.03 16.10
CA GLU A 87 -6.86 -14.97 16.46
C GLU A 87 -7.98 -14.28 17.26
N THR A 88 -7.64 -13.21 17.99
CA THR A 88 -8.56 -12.42 18.82
C THR A 88 -8.28 -10.93 18.65
N GLU A 89 -9.29 -10.10 18.87
CA GLU A 89 -9.13 -8.64 18.86
C GLU A 89 -8.23 -8.13 20.01
N PRO A 90 -7.53 -7.00 19.82
CA PRO A 90 -7.42 -6.25 18.58
C PRO A 90 -6.56 -6.97 17.53
N PHE A 91 -6.98 -6.91 16.27
CA PHE A 91 -6.20 -7.42 15.15
C PHE A 91 -5.01 -6.50 14.86
N THR A 92 -4.02 -7.02 14.14
CA THR A 92 -2.81 -6.28 13.82
C THR A 92 -2.55 -6.27 12.31
N VAL A 93 -2.06 -5.15 11.80
CA VAL A 93 -1.40 -5.04 10.50
C VAL A 93 0.06 -4.67 10.75
N ASP A 94 0.98 -5.50 10.26
CA ASP A 94 2.41 -5.23 10.20
C ASP A 94 2.90 -5.56 8.78
N THR A 95 3.01 -4.53 7.95
CA THR A 95 3.42 -4.68 6.54
C THR A 95 4.21 -3.47 6.05
N GLY A 96 4.88 -3.64 4.91
CA GLY A 96 5.69 -2.60 4.29
C GLY A 96 5.53 -2.55 2.77
N PHE A 97 5.56 -1.34 2.22
CA PHE A 97 5.55 -1.09 0.78
C PHE A 97 6.74 -0.21 0.42
N ARG A 98 7.37 -0.47 -0.72
CA ARG A 98 8.48 0.35 -1.21
C ARG A 98 8.31 0.65 -2.69
N PHE A 99 8.51 1.90 -3.07
CA PHE A 99 8.39 2.35 -4.46
C PHE A 99 9.37 3.50 -4.77
N PRO A 100 9.80 3.65 -6.04
CA PRO A 100 10.69 4.74 -6.44
C PRO A 100 9.90 6.05 -6.60
N ALA A 101 10.55 7.18 -6.34
CA ALA A 101 9.99 8.52 -6.55
C ALA A 101 11.03 9.50 -7.11
N PRO A 102 10.62 10.52 -7.90
CA PRO A 102 11.52 11.56 -8.36
C PRO A 102 12.17 12.33 -7.21
N VAL A 103 13.45 12.68 -7.35
CA VAL A 103 14.17 13.52 -6.37
C VAL A 103 13.52 14.90 -6.24
N GLY A 104 13.42 15.40 -5.01
CA GLY A 104 12.91 16.73 -4.70
C GLY A 104 11.93 16.73 -3.52
N MET A 105 11.36 17.90 -3.23
CA MET A 105 10.26 18.04 -2.29
C MET A 105 8.94 17.69 -3.00
N SER A 106 8.16 16.78 -2.41
CA SER A 106 6.85 16.39 -2.95
C SER A 106 5.73 16.64 -1.95
N GLU A 107 4.58 17.11 -2.44
CA GLU A 107 3.33 17.09 -1.68
C GLU A 107 2.91 15.64 -1.48
N LEU A 108 2.85 15.20 -0.23
CA LEU A 108 2.40 13.88 0.17
C LEU A 108 0.91 13.90 0.50
N LYS A 109 0.20 12.89 0.03
CA LYS A 109 -1.11 12.50 0.56
C LYS A 109 -1.15 11.00 0.81
N PHE A 110 -1.10 10.62 2.09
CA PHE A 110 -1.26 9.25 2.56
C PHE A 110 -2.73 9.01 2.95
N LYS A 111 -3.29 7.86 2.56
CA LYS A 111 -4.62 7.42 2.98
C LYS A 111 -4.55 5.99 3.49
N TYR A 112 -5.22 5.76 4.62
CA TYR A 112 -5.48 4.45 5.20
C TYR A 112 -6.97 4.34 5.52
N SER A 113 -7.66 3.27 5.10
CA SER A 113 -9.09 3.13 5.32
C SER A 113 -9.58 1.69 5.29
N GLY A 114 -10.79 1.45 5.81
CA GLY A 114 -11.46 0.15 5.70
C GLY A 114 -11.05 -0.87 6.76
N CYS A 115 -10.21 -0.48 7.72
CA CYS A 115 -9.79 -1.30 8.86
C CYS A 115 -10.71 -1.18 10.08
N ASP A 116 -11.60 -0.20 10.07
CA ASP A 116 -12.51 0.06 11.16
C ASP A 116 -13.79 0.69 10.57
N VAL A 117 -14.92 0.52 11.25
CA VAL A 117 -16.18 1.19 10.94
C VAL A 117 -16.61 2.00 12.15
N SER A 118 -16.98 3.26 11.92
CA SER A 118 -17.56 4.10 12.95
C SER A 118 -18.92 3.57 13.40
N ALA A 119 -19.40 4.04 14.55
CA ALA A 119 -20.69 3.62 15.12
C ALA A 119 -21.90 3.85 14.20
N ASP A 120 -21.80 4.74 13.20
CA ASP A 120 -22.80 4.99 12.16
C ASP A 120 -22.62 4.10 10.90
N GLY A 121 -21.76 3.08 10.97
CA GLY A 121 -21.55 2.08 9.92
C GLY A 121 -20.76 2.59 8.71
N LYS A 122 -20.01 3.68 8.84
CA LYS A 122 -19.13 4.20 7.79
C LYS A 122 -17.70 3.72 8.01
N GLU A 123 -17.00 3.40 6.93
CA GLU A 123 -15.58 3.07 7.01
C GLU A 123 -14.79 4.25 7.56
N SER A 124 -14.04 4.00 8.62
CA SER A 124 -13.05 4.94 9.13
C SER A 124 -11.95 5.13 8.09
N SER A 125 -11.56 6.39 7.88
CA SER A 125 -10.44 6.73 6.99
C SER A 125 -9.56 7.79 7.64
N VAL A 126 -8.27 7.51 7.64
CA VAL A 126 -7.22 8.46 7.99
C VAL A 126 -6.63 8.99 6.68
N THR A 127 -6.60 10.31 6.53
CA THR A 127 -5.89 10.97 5.44
C THR A 127 -4.91 11.96 6.03
N ILE A 128 -3.63 11.77 5.72
CA ILE A 128 -2.53 12.62 6.19
C ILE A 128 -1.92 13.31 4.97
N LYS A 129 -1.77 14.62 5.07
CA LYS A 129 -1.12 15.45 4.04
C LYS A 129 0.12 16.11 4.63
N GLY A 130 1.13 16.31 3.79
CA GLY A 130 2.37 16.97 4.21
C GLY A 130 3.32 17.15 3.04
N GLU A 131 4.57 17.44 3.35
CA GLU A 131 5.65 17.47 2.37
C GLU A 131 6.71 16.47 2.79
N ILE A 132 7.31 15.80 1.80
CA ILE A 132 8.41 14.86 2.02
C ILE A 132 9.59 15.16 1.11
N PRO A 133 10.83 15.12 1.63
CA PRO A 133 12.01 15.09 0.79
C PRO A 133 12.22 13.70 0.21
N VAL A 134 12.49 13.65 -1.09
CA VAL A 134 13.02 12.46 -1.78
C VAL A 134 14.45 12.78 -2.20
N GLU A 135 15.40 12.12 -1.56
CA GLU A 135 16.83 12.32 -1.80
C GLU A 135 17.38 11.22 -2.71
N GLU A 136 18.31 11.58 -3.59
CA GLU A 136 18.91 10.64 -4.55
C GLU A 136 19.65 9.51 -3.82
N GLY A 137 19.34 8.26 -4.20
CA GLY A 137 19.98 7.07 -3.62
C GLY A 137 19.64 6.81 -2.14
N ASN A 138 18.73 7.57 -1.55
CA ASN A 138 18.25 7.38 -0.19
C ASN A 138 16.83 6.82 -0.16
N VAL A 139 16.48 6.22 0.98
CA VAL A 139 15.16 5.75 1.34
C VAL A 139 14.58 6.73 2.35
N THR A 140 13.47 7.36 2.00
CA THR A 140 12.62 8.12 2.91
C THR A 140 11.62 7.16 3.56
N GLU A 141 11.80 6.91 4.86
CA GLU A 141 10.96 6.01 5.64
C GLU A 141 9.78 6.75 6.28
N MET A 142 8.57 6.27 6.00
CA MET A 142 7.32 6.69 6.61
C MET A 142 6.76 5.54 7.46
N LEU A 143 6.49 5.78 8.74
CA LEU A 143 5.88 4.79 9.63
C LEU A 143 4.51 5.26 10.07
N PHE A 144 3.50 4.47 9.72
CA PHE A 144 2.12 4.69 10.11
C PHE A 144 1.74 3.73 11.23
N ASN A 145 1.12 4.25 12.30
CA ASN A 145 0.77 3.47 13.49
C ASN A 145 -0.74 3.27 13.72
N GLY A 146 -1.55 3.36 12.66
CA GLY A 146 -3.02 3.33 12.74
C GLY A 146 -3.66 4.73 12.79
N SER A 147 -2.94 5.75 13.27
CA SER A 147 -3.47 7.11 13.40
C SER A 147 -2.52 8.22 12.94
N HIS A 148 -1.21 8.02 13.10
CA HIS A 148 -0.18 9.01 12.84
C HIS A 148 0.84 8.48 11.85
N LEU A 149 1.34 9.37 10.99
CA LEU A 149 2.47 9.11 10.11
C LEU A 149 3.69 9.83 10.65
N THR A 150 4.77 9.08 10.87
CA THR A 150 6.06 9.59 11.34
C THR A 150 7.10 9.39 10.27
N PHE A 151 8.02 10.35 10.13
CA PHE A 151 9.11 10.28 9.19
C PHE A 151 10.40 9.97 9.93
N ARG A 152 11.17 9.00 9.43
CA ARG A 152 12.52 8.78 9.89
C ARG A 152 13.52 9.57 9.05
N PRO A 153 14.71 9.85 9.60
CA PRO A 153 15.80 10.39 8.80
C PRO A 153 16.04 9.52 7.56
N PRO A 154 16.25 10.12 6.37
CA PRO A 154 16.61 9.37 5.18
C PRO A 154 17.84 8.50 5.44
N ARG A 155 17.83 7.28 4.92
CA ARG A 155 18.97 6.37 4.96
C ARG A 155 19.41 6.01 3.56
N MET A 156 20.70 5.76 3.37
CA MET A 156 21.20 5.23 2.10
C MET A 156 20.48 3.93 1.75
N ASP A 157 20.06 3.79 0.49
CA ASP A 157 19.46 2.55 0.01
C ASP A 157 20.52 1.44 0.00
N PRO A 158 20.40 0.41 0.84
CA PRO A 158 21.42 -0.62 0.91
C PRO A 158 21.34 -1.51 -0.33
N VAL A 159 22.51 -1.85 -0.88
CA VAL A 159 22.61 -3.01 -1.77
C VAL A 159 22.42 -4.25 -0.89
N VAL A 160 21.23 -4.86 -0.95
CA VAL A 160 20.93 -6.10 -0.23
C VAL A 160 21.42 -7.29 -1.04
N THR A 161 22.33 -8.07 -0.47
CA THR A 161 22.85 -9.31 -1.05
C THR A 161 22.06 -10.53 -0.55
N LEU A 162 22.21 -11.68 -1.21
CA LEU A 162 21.63 -12.94 -0.73
C LEU A 162 22.22 -13.34 0.63
N GLU A 163 23.48 -13.00 0.88
CA GLU A 163 24.15 -13.19 2.16
C GLU A 163 23.49 -12.37 3.27
N ASP A 164 23.10 -11.12 3.01
CA ASP A 164 22.40 -10.27 3.99
C ASP A 164 21.03 -10.87 4.37
N VAL A 165 20.31 -11.42 3.38
CA VAL A 165 19.04 -12.12 3.62
C VAL A 165 19.26 -13.39 4.45
N TYR A 166 20.27 -14.19 4.10
CA TYR A 166 20.60 -15.41 4.82
C TYR A 166 20.99 -15.12 6.28
N GLU A 167 21.81 -14.09 6.50
CA GLU A 167 22.20 -13.65 7.84
C GLU A 167 20.99 -13.17 8.65
N ALA A 168 20.08 -12.39 8.05
CA ALA A 168 18.87 -11.91 8.74
C ALA A 168 17.94 -13.05 9.18
N ILE A 169 17.79 -14.10 8.36
CA ILE A 169 16.91 -15.23 8.67
C ILE A 169 17.57 -16.21 9.67
N THR A 170 18.87 -16.45 9.53
CA THR A 170 19.55 -17.53 10.26
C THR A 170 20.40 -17.04 11.45
N GLY A 171 20.66 -15.73 11.53
CA GLY A 171 21.62 -15.14 12.46
C GLY A 171 23.08 -15.53 12.18
N LYS A 172 23.38 -16.13 11.01
CA LYS A 172 24.71 -16.63 10.65
C LYS A 172 25.19 -16.00 9.36
N ARG A 173 26.36 -15.37 9.41
CA ARG A 173 27.04 -14.88 8.21
C ARG A 173 27.76 -16.03 7.52
N THR A 174 27.41 -16.33 6.28
CA THR A 174 28.17 -17.25 5.43
C THR A 174 29.53 -16.62 5.14
N ARG A 175 30.60 -17.16 5.73
CA ARG A 175 31.96 -16.82 5.32
C ARG A 175 32.19 -17.42 3.94
N THR A 176 31.98 -16.64 2.89
CA THR A 176 32.55 -16.94 1.57
C THR A 176 34.07 -16.79 1.68
N LYS A 177 34.77 -17.83 1.22
CA LYS A 177 36.22 -17.98 1.27
C LYS A 177 36.85 -17.44 0.00
#